data_AF-A0A357YBQ6-F1
#
_entry.id   AF-A0A357YBQ6-F1
#
_cell.length_a   1.000
_cell.length_b   1.000
_cell.length_c   1.000
_cell.angle_alpha   90.00
_cell.angle_beta   90.00
_cell.angle_gamma   90.00
#
_symmetry.space_group_name_H-M   'P 1'
#
loop_
_entity.id
_entity.type
_entity.pdbx_description
1 polymer ?
#
loop_
_entity_poly.entity_id
_entity_poly.type
_entity_poly.pdbx_seq_one_letter_code
_entity_poly.pdbx_strand_id
1 'polypeptide(L)' 'MDGCNYTGQCCFYHKIRDAESLLWQSQMRSYCLGPLYRRCERRRFFLETGDCAPPHITPSGEVPEIFFSLK' A
#
# COMPACT_ATOMS: atom_id res chain seq x y z
N MET A 1 17.11 -3.98 8.23
CA MET A 1 15.77 -3.40 8.36
C MET A 1 14.87 -4.09 7.36
N ASP A 2 13.82 -4.76 7.82
CA ASP A 2 12.84 -5.39 6.92
C ASP A 2 11.83 -4.35 6.47
N GLY A 3 11.93 -3.90 5.22
CA GLY A 3 11.03 -2.91 4.64
C GLY A 3 11.13 -2.87 3.11
N CYS A 4 10.23 -2.13 2.47
CA CYS A 4 10.21 -2.00 1.02
C CYS A 4 11.33 -1.07 0.53
N ASN A 5 12.26 -1.59 -0.27
CA ASN A 5 13.35 -0.79 -0.87
C ASN A 5 12.87 0.18 -1.97
N TYR A 6 11.57 0.20 -2.29
CA TYR A 6 10.99 0.99 -3.36
C TYR A 6 10.08 2.12 -2.85
N THR A 7 10.07 2.42 -1.55
CA THR A 7 9.23 3.51 -1.00
C THR A 7 9.49 4.86 -1.67
N GLY A 8 10.74 5.17 -2.02
CA GLY A 8 11.11 6.40 -2.72
C GLY A 8 10.55 6.52 -4.15
N GLN A 9 10.12 5.42 -4.75
CA GLN A 9 9.55 5.36 -6.12
C GLN A 9 8.05 5.00 -6.11
N CYS A 10 7.53 4.56 -4.96
CA CYS A 10 6.17 4.08 -4.85
C CYS A 10 5.18 5.23 -4.70
N CYS A 11 4.32 5.42 -5.71
CA CYS A 11 3.31 6.49 -5.71
C CYS A 11 2.34 6.41 -4.51
N PHE A 12 2.05 5.19 -4.04
CA PHE A 12 1.20 4.99 -2.87
C PHE A 12 1.86 5.54 -1.61
N TYR A 13 3.11 5.18 -1.38
CA TYR A 13 3.85 5.66 -0.21
C TYR A 13 3.88 7.19 -0.18
N HIS A 14 4.21 7.83 -1.30
CA HIS A 14 4.21 9.30 -1.38
C HIS A 14 2.83 9.93 -1.15
N LYS A 15 1.74 9.26 -1.57
CA LYS A 15 0.38 9.76 -1.37
C LYS A 15 -0.08 9.67 0.09
N ILE A 16 0.33 8.63 0.82
CA ILE A 16 -0.22 8.35 2.16
C ILE A 16 0.77 8.52 3.31
N ARG A 17 2.06 8.76 3.05
CA ARG A 17 3.08 8.91 4.10
C ARG A 17 2.75 10.00 5.13
N ASP A 18 2.09 11.04 4.66
CA ASP A 18 1.72 12.21 5.45
C ASP A 18 0.23 12.17 5.88
N ALA A 19 -0.46 11.03 5.70
CA ALA A 19 -1.86 10.89 6.08
C ALA A 19 -2.03 10.77 7.61
N GLU A 20 -2.93 11.56 8.20
CA GLU A 20 -3.20 11.51 9.64
C GLU A 20 -4.05 10.31 10.09
N SER A 21 -4.67 9.59 9.15
CA SER A 21 -5.51 8.43 9.46
C SER A 21 -4.69 7.30 10.07
N LEU A 22 -5.08 6.86 11.27
CA LEU A 22 -4.49 5.70 11.95
C LEU A 22 -4.53 4.43 11.10
N LEU A 23 -5.57 4.26 10.29
CA LEU A 23 -5.68 3.12 9.36
C LEU A 23 -4.56 3.17 8.31
N TRP A 24 -4.32 4.34 7.69
CA TRP A 24 -3.28 4.50 6.68
C TRP A 24 -1.88 4.37 7.27
N GLN A 25 -1.66 4.95 8.46
CA GLN A 25 -0.40 4.79 9.18
C GLN A 25 -0.12 3.33 9.55
N SER A 26 -1.14 2.57 9.96
CA SER A 26 -1.03 1.13 10.22
C SER A 26 -0.65 0.35 8.95
N GLN A 27 -1.37 0.57 7.85
CA GLN A 27 -1.07 -0.03 6.55
C GLN A 27 0.37 0.24 6.10
N MET A 28 0.87 1.47 6.28
CA MET A 28 2.26 1.79 5.96
C MET A 28 3.27 1.05 6.83
N ARG A 29 3.06 1.01 8.15
CA ARG A 29 3.97 0.30 9.05
C ARG A 29 4.04 -1.18 8.69
N SER A 30 2.93 -1.78 8.29
CA SER A 30 2.88 -3.19 7.89
C SER A 30 3.51 -3.45 6.51
N TYR A 31 3.09 -2.72 5.48
CA TYR A 31 3.40 -3.04 4.08
C TYR A 31 4.55 -2.23 3.48
N CYS A 32 4.89 -1.07 4.03
CA CYS A 32 5.99 -0.23 3.51
C CYS A 32 7.25 -0.35 4.37
N LEU A 33 7.09 -0.29 5.69
CA LEU A 33 8.20 -0.27 6.65
C LEU A 33 8.39 -1.58 7.42
N GLY A 34 7.53 -2.57 7.16
CA GLY A 34 7.46 -3.81 7.91
C GLY A 34 7.56 -5.04 7.02
N PRO A 35 7.51 -6.24 7.62
CA PRO A 35 7.80 -7.50 6.94
C PRO A 35 6.77 -7.88 5.88
N LEU A 36 5.58 -7.27 5.87
CA LEU A 36 4.54 -7.57 4.88
C LEU A 36 4.79 -6.92 3.52
N TYR A 37 5.89 -6.18 3.34
CA TYR A 37 6.20 -5.55 2.05
C TYR A 37 6.26 -6.53 0.88
N ARG A 38 6.65 -7.80 1.14
CA ARG A 38 6.68 -8.85 0.11
C ARG A 38 5.29 -9.25 -0.38
N ARG A 39 4.26 -8.99 0.42
CA ARG A 39 2.83 -9.26 0.12
C ARG A 39 2.08 -8.01 -0.33
N CYS A 40 2.79 -6.89 -0.54
CA CYS A 40 2.14 -5.65 -0.97
C CYS A 40 1.79 -5.73 -2.46
N GLU A 41 0.50 -5.86 -2.79
CA GLU A 41 0.03 -5.94 -4.18
C GLU A 41 0.32 -4.66 -4.97
N ARG A 42 0.26 -3.50 -4.31
CA ARG A 42 0.65 -2.22 -4.94
C ARG A 42 2.14 -2.17 -5.28
N ARG A 43 3.00 -2.82 -4.48
CA ARG A 43 4.43 -2.97 -4.78
C ARG A 43 4.63 -3.93 -5.94
N ARG A 44 3.91 -5.05 -5.98
CA ARG A 44 3.96 -6.00 -7.09
C ARG A 44 3.58 -5.33 -8.41
N PHE A 45 2.45 -4.62 -8.44
CA PHE A 45 2.01 -3.85 -9.60
C PHE A 45 3.10 -2.89 -10.10
N PHE A 46 3.70 -2.12 -9.19
CA PHE A 46 4.79 -1.19 -9.55
C PHE A 46 6.00 -1.92 -10.14
N LEU A 47 6.40 -3.07 -9.58
CA LEU A 47 7.52 -3.85 -10.10
C LEU A 47 7.23 -4.51 -11.45
N GLU A 48 5.97 -4.86 -11.70
CA GLU A 48 5.53 -5.50 -12.95
C GLU A 48 5.35 -4.48 -14.09
N THR A 49 4.89 -3.25 -13.77
CA THR A 49 4.47 -2.26 -14.78
C THR A 49 5.35 -1.01 -14.85
N GLY A 50 6.04 -0.67 -13.76
CA GLY A 50 6.66 0.64 -13.58
C GLY A 50 5.69 1.77 -13.21
N ASP A 51 4.39 1.49 -13.14
CA ASP A 51 3.34 2.48 -12.97
C ASP A 51 2.72 2.50 -11.56
N CYS A 52 1.97 3.56 -11.28
CA CYS A 52 1.20 3.68 -10.05
C CYS A 52 -0.03 2.76 -10.06
N ALA A 53 -0.16 1.89 -9.06
CA ALA A 53 -1.32 1.01 -8.95
C ALA A 53 -2.65 1.80 -8.88
N PRO A 54 -3.70 1.36 -9.62
CA PRO A 54 -5.03 1.95 -9.59
C PRO A 54 -5.63 2.06 -8.16
N PRO A 55 -6.62 2.93 -7.92
CA PRO A 55 -7.19 3.14 -6.59
C PRO A 55 -7.85 1.90 -5.96
N HIS A 56 -8.34 0.97 -6.78
CA HIS A 56 -9.02 -0.24 -6.31
C HIS A 56 -8.05 -1.31 -5.79
N ILE A 57 -6.76 -1.24 -6.15
CA ILE A 57 -5.75 -2.19 -5.66
C ILE A 57 -5.30 -1.75 -4.27
N THR A 58 -5.68 -2.47 -3.23
CA THR A 58 -5.22 -2.21 -1.86
C THR A 58 -3.83 -2.82 -1.61
N PRO A 59 -3.11 -2.44 -0.54
CA PRO A 59 -1.84 -3.09 -0.22
C PRO A 59 -1.96 -4.61 -0.01
N SER A 60 -3.08 -5.09 0.55
CA SER A 60 -3.35 -6.51 0.75
C SER A 60 -3.87 -7.23 -0.50
N GLY A 61 -4.26 -6.50 -1.56
CA GLY A 61 -5.03 -7.07 -2.68
C GLY A 61 -6.51 -7.27 -2.40
N GLU A 62 -6.90 -7.22 -1.14
CA GLU A 62 -8.28 -7.38 -0.68
C GLU A 62 -8.86 -6.00 -0.36
N VAL A 63 -10.03 -5.72 -0.92
CA VAL A 63 -10.85 -4.57 -0.50
C VAL A 63 -11.60 -5.01 0.75
N PRO A 64 -11.41 -4.36 1.92
CA PRO A 64 -12.15 -4.73 3.12
C PRO A 64 -13.66 -4.64 2.88
N GLU A 65 -14.42 -5.65 3.30
CA GLU A 65 -15.86 -5.75 3.01
C GLU A 65 -16.67 -4.52 3.44
N ILE A 66 -16.22 -3.82 4.49
CA ILE A 66 -16.81 -2.57 4.98
C ILE A 66 -16.92 -1.47 3.91
N PHE A 67 -16.06 -1.48 2.88
CA PHE A 67 -16.14 -0.55 1.76
C PHE A 67 -17.23 -0.92 0.74
N PHE A 68 -17.69 -2.18 0.72
CA PHE A 68 -18.83 -2.61 -0.11
C PHE A 68 -20.19 -2.39 0.57
N SER A 69 -20.18 -2.19 1.89
CA SER A 69 -21.39 -1.98 2.71
C SER A 69 -21.84 -0.52 2.78
N LEU A 70 -21.07 0.43 2.24
CA LEU A 70 -21.50 1.82 2.03
C LEU A 70 -22.35 1.89 0.73
N LYS A 71 -23.61 1.45 0.83
CA LYS A 71 -24.65 1.76 -0.16
C LYS A 71 -25.45 2.97 0.28
#